data_AF-A0A922IR92-F1
#
_entry.id   AF-A0A922IR92-F1
#
_cell.length_a   1.000
_cell.length_b   1.000
_cell.length_c   1.000
_cell.angle_alpha   90.00
_cell.angle_beta   90.00
_cell.angle_gamma   90.00
#
_symmetry.space_group_name_H-M   'P 1'
#
loop_
_entity.id
_entity.type
_entity.pdbx_description
1 polymer ?
#
loop_
_entity_poly.entity_id
_entity_poly.type
_entity_poly.pdbx_seq_one_letter_code
_entity_poly.pdbx_strand_id
1 'polypeptide(L)'
;MTTNGVKFKKYAENLLLAGLNSVNISLDSLKSERILKLTGQSTFKHSMAAIIKAIEVGFKRIKVNCVVMKNFNEDELCDFVELTRYLPIEVRFIEYMPFSGNNWELSKLFSYKQMLNIIQNSYPNLICLNEKSFDVTKVLFNLHQV
;
A
#
# COMPACT_ATOMS: atom_id res chain seq x y z
N MET A 1 12.73 -5.29 2.87
CA MET A 1 12.67 -5.62 1.43
C MET A 1 11.39 -5.03 0.82
N THR A 2 11.36 -4.74 -0.48
CA THR A 2 10.14 -4.37 -1.22
C THR A 2 9.88 -5.38 -2.34
N THR A 3 8.62 -5.77 -2.60
CA THR A 3 8.27 -6.77 -3.60
C THR A 3 6.85 -6.55 -4.17
N ASN A 4 6.60 -7.01 -5.38
CA ASN A 4 5.26 -7.12 -5.97
C ASN A 4 4.57 -8.47 -5.67
N GLY A 5 5.14 -9.28 -4.77
CA GLY A 5 4.54 -10.52 -4.29
C GLY A 5 4.71 -11.75 -5.19
N VAL A 6 5.02 -11.59 -6.49
CA VAL A 6 5.01 -12.68 -7.48
C VAL A 6 5.80 -13.91 -7.06
N LYS A 7 7.03 -13.71 -6.56
CA LYS A 7 7.89 -14.80 -6.08
C LYS A 7 7.90 -14.94 -4.56
N PHE A 8 7.20 -14.07 -3.84
CA PHE A 8 7.36 -13.93 -2.39
C PHE A 8 6.97 -15.21 -1.65
N LYS A 9 5.85 -15.86 -2.01
CA LYS A 9 5.38 -17.08 -1.32
C LYS A 9 6.45 -18.18 -1.28
N LYS A 10 7.22 -18.32 -2.36
CA LYS A 10 8.29 -19.33 -2.47
C LYS A 10 9.45 -19.08 -1.51
N TYR A 11 9.73 -17.82 -1.19
CA TYR A 11 10.92 -17.42 -0.43
C TYR A 11 10.61 -16.88 0.97
N ALA A 12 9.35 -16.66 1.33
CA ALA A 12 8.96 -15.98 2.56
C ALA A 12 9.60 -16.57 3.83
N GLU A 13 9.57 -17.90 3.97
CA GLU A 13 10.15 -18.60 5.13
C GLU A 13 11.67 -18.49 5.15
N ASN A 14 12.33 -18.76 4.00
CA ASN A 14 13.78 -18.64 3.89
C ASN A 14 14.26 -17.21 4.17
N LEU A 15 13.51 -16.21 3.72
CA LEU A 15 13.80 -14.80 4.00
C LEU A 15 13.70 -14.50 5.50
N LEU A 16 12.67 -15.02 6.17
CA LEU A 16 12.51 -14.86 7.61
C LEU A 16 13.63 -15.55 8.38
N LEU A 17 13.98 -16.79 8.02
CA LEU A 17 15.09 -17.55 8.59
C LEU A 17 16.45 -16.86 8.37
N ALA A 18 16.61 -16.16 7.25
CA ALA A 18 17.77 -15.33 6.97
C ALA A 18 17.80 -14.00 7.76
N GLY A 19 16.81 -13.75 8.63
CA GLY A 19 16.74 -12.57 9.50
C GLY A 19 15.93 -11.40 8.95
N LEU A 20 15.27 -11.54 7.79
CA LEU A 20 14.39 -10.48 7.28
C LEU A 20 13.12 -10.40 8.13
N ASN A 21 12.96 -9.31 8.87
CA ASN A 21 11.83 -9.11 9.79
C ASN A 21 10.69 -8.26 9.23
N SER A 22 10.87 -7.65 8.05
CA SER A 22 9.91 -6.72 7.47
C SER A 22 9.87 -6.76 5.94
N VAL A 23 8.66 -6.61 5.42
CA VAL A 23 8.37 -6.62 3.98
C VAL A 23 7.44 -5.47 3.60
N ASN A 24 7.74 -4.82 2.47
CA ASN A 24 6.86 -3.87 1.81
C ASN A 24 6.32 -4.52 0.54
N ILE A 25 5.00 -4.60 0.39
CA ILE A 25 4.32 -5.25 -0.72
C ILE A 25 3.61 -4.16 -1.54
N SER A 26 3.90 -4.09 -2.84
CA SER A 26 3.22 -3.17 -3.75
C SER A 26 1.84 -3.70 -4.12
N LEU A 27 0.81 -2.88 -3.90
CA LEU A 27 -0.57 -3.15 -4.26
C LEU A 27 -1.29 -1.81 -4.47
N ASP A 28 -1.41 -1.39 -5.73
CA ASP A 28 -1.96 -0.07 -6.08
C ASP A 28 -3.49 -0.05 -6.22
N SER A 29 -4.16 -1.20 -6.11
CA SER A 29 -5.63 -1.28 -6.17
C SER A 29 -6.10 -2.61 -5.58
N LEU A 30 -7.24 -2.58 -4.90
CA LEU A 30 -7.96 -3.76 -4.43
C LEU A 30 -8.83 -4.38 -5.54
N LYS A 31 -8.95 -3.69 -6.68
CA LYS A 31 -9.66 -4.13 -7.88
C LYS A 31 -8.67 -4.74 -8.88
N SER A 32 -8.83 -6.05 -9.13
CA SER A 32 -7.91 -6.84 -9.97
C SER A 32 -7.73 -6.30 -11.40
N GLU A 33 -8.80 -5.76 -11.97
CA GLU A 33 -8.88 -5.19 -13.31
C GLU A 33 -8.10 -3.88 -13.43
N ARG A 34 -8.05 -3.08 -12.35
CA ARG A 34 -7.23 -1.86 -12.28
C ARG A 34 -5.76 -2.22 -12.22
N ILE A 35 -5.37 -3.24 -11.46
CA ILE A 35 -3.99 -3.74 -11.45
C ILE A 35 -3.56 -4.21 -12.85
N LEU A 36 -4.41 -4.97 -13.53
CA LEU A 36 -4.13 -5.41 -14.90
C LEU A 36 -3.99 -4.23 -15.86
N LYS A 37 -4.88 -3.24 -15.77
CA LYS A 37 -4.84 -2.01 -16.59
C LYS A 37 -3.58 -1.18 -16.34
N LEU A 38 -3.13 -1.08 -15.09
CA LEU A 38 -1.96 -0.29 -14.70
C LEU A 38 -0.64 -0.97 -15.08
N THR A 39 -0.52 -2.26 -14.79
CA THR A 39 0.77 -2.98 -14.85
C THR A 39 0.92 -3.86 -16.09
N GLY A 40 -0.17 -4.08 -16.83
CA GLY A 40 -0.24 -5.09 -17.90
C GLY A 40 -0.20 -6.53 -17.40
N GLN A 41 -0.20 -6.76 -16.08
CA GLN A 41 -0.07 -8.08 -15.46
C GLN A 41 -1.12 -8.29 -14.37
N SER A 42 -1.61 -9.52 -14.23
CA SER A 42 -2.56 -9.87 -13.16
C SER A 42 -1.83 -10.18 -11.83
N THR A 43 -1.21 -9.16 -11.24
CA THR A 43 -0.41 -9.30 -10.00
C THR A 43 -1.24 -9.23 -8.72
N PHE A 44 -2.50 -8.80 -8.78
CA PHE A 44 -3.38 -8.66 -7.59
C PHE A 44 -3.37 -9.89 -6.68
N LYS A 45 -3.62 -11.09 -7.26
CA LYS A 45 -3.63 -12.35 -6.51
C LYS A 45 -2.27 -12.65 -5.87
N HIS A 46 -1.18 -12.27 -6.52
CA HIS A 46 0.17 -12.48 -6.00
C HIS A 46 0.47 -11.55 -4.82
N SER A 47 0.14 -10.26 -4.92
CA SER A 47 0.31 -9.30 -3.83
C SER A 47 -0.53 -9.68 -2.61
N MET A 48 -1.81 -10.01 -2.80
CA MET A 48 -2.66 -10.46 -1.69
C MET A 48 -2.15 -11.75 -1.06
N ALA A 49 -1.78 -12.74 -1.87
CA ALA A 49 -1.23 -13.99 -1.35
C ALA A 49 0.14 -13.80 -0.67
N ALA A 50 0.91 -12.77 -1.04
CA ALA A 50 2.14 -12.41 -0.36
C ALA A 50 1.87 -11.74 0.99
N ILE A 51 0.85 -10.88 1.10
CA ILE A 51 0.41 -10.29 2.37
C ILE A 51 0.01 -11.39 3.34
N ILE A 52 -0.90 -12.28 2.91
CA ILE A 52 -1.36 -13.40 3.72
C ILE A 52 -0.19 -14.31 4.13
N LYS A 53 0.69 -14.68 3.18
CA LYS A 53 1.84 -15.53 3.50
C LYS A 53 2.81 -14.84 4.48
N ALA A 54 3.01 -13.53 4.38
CA ALA A 54 3.86 -12.79 5.31
C ALA A 54 3.28 -12.81 6.73
N ILE A 55 1.96 -12.70 6.87
CA ILE A 55 1.25 -12.84 8.15
C ILE A 55 1.44 -14.27 8.69
N GLU A 56 1.13 -15.28 7.87
CA GLU A 56 1.21 -16.69 8.24
C GLU A 56 2.58 -17.11 8.77
N VAL A 57 3.66 -16.66 8.12
CA VAL A 57 5.04 -17.03 8.54
C VAL A 57 5.54 -16.19 9.70
N GLY A 58 4.84 -15.11 10.09
CA GLY A 58 5.19 -14.30 11.25
C GLY A 58 6.15 -13.15 10.97
N PHE A 59 6.07 -12.49 9.81
CA PHE A 59 6.77 -11.22 9.60
C PHE A 59 6.30 -10.18 10.63
N LYS A 60 7.24 -9.55 11.33
CA LYS A 60 6.93 -8.58 12.40
C LYS A 60 6.29 -7.30 11.88
N ARG A 61 6.63 -6.87 10.66
CA ARG A 61 6.09 -5.67 10.03
C ARG A 61 5.79 -5.91 8.56
N ILE A 62 4.53 -5.72 8.19
CA ILE A 62 4.03 -5.91 6.84
C ILE A 62 3.44 -4.58 6.38
N LYS A 63 4.07 -3.97 5.38
CA LYS A 63 3.66 -2.70 4.81
C LYS A 63 3.08 -2.92 3.42
N VAL A 64 1.98 -2.27 3.10
CA VAL A 64 1.40 -2.24 1.76
C VAL A 64 1.62 -0.85 1.19
N ASN A 65 2.32 -0.76 0.06
CA ASN A 65 2.50 0.49 -0.66
C ASN A 65 1.46 0.58 -1.78
N CYS A 66 0.69 1.67 -1.79
CA CYS A 66 -0.30 1.99 -2.80
C CYS A 66 0.01 3.37 -3.39
N VAL A 67 0.39 3.43 -4.66
CA VAL A 67 0.55 4.69 -5.39
C VAL A 67 -0.83 5.18 -5.83
N VAL A 68 -1.23 6.35 -5.35
CA VAL A 68 -2.55 6.91 -5.59
C VAL A 68 -2.49 7.87 -6.78
N MET A 69 -3.36 7.63 -7.75
CA MET A 69 -3.50 8.38 -8.99
C MET A 69 -4.93 8.90 -9.11
N LYS A 70 -5.04 10.17 -9.48
CA LYS A 70 -6.33 10.83 -9.72
C LYS A 70 -7.07 10.19 -10.90
N ASN A 71 -8.39 10.09 -10.75
CA ASN A 71 -9.35 9.43 -11.63
C ASN A 71 -9.04 7.95 -11.90
N PHE A 72 -8.40 7.26 -10.94
CA PHE A 72 -8.00 5.87 -11.11
C PHE A 72 -8.28 5.00 -9.89
N ASN A 73 -7.70 5.33 -8.74
CA ASN A 73 -7.79 4.51 -7.53
C ASN A 73 -7.99 5.32 -6.25
N GLU A 74 -8.20 6.64 -6.33
CA GLU A 74 -8.45 7.46 -5.14
C GLU A 74 -9.78 7.10 -4.43
N ASP A 75 -10.71 6.45 -5.15
CA ASP A 75 -11.95 5.92 -4.57
C ASP A 75 -11.72 4.75 -3.61
N GLU A 76 -10.55 4.09 -3.67
CA GLU A 76 -10.22 2.93 -2.84
C GLU A 76 -9.46 3.29 -1.55
N LEU A 77 -9.17 4.59 -1.30
CA LEU A 77 -8.43 5.05 -0.12
C LEU A 77 -9.03 4.49 1.18
N CYS A 78 -10.35 4.64 1.34
CA CYS A 78 -11.07 4.17 2.53
C CYS A 78 -11.16 2.64 2.60
N ASP A 79 -11.19 1.96 1.46
CA ASP A 79 -11.20 0.49 1.40
C ASP A 79 -9.86 -0.10 1.89
N PHE A 80 -8.75 0.53 1.50
CA PHE A 80 -7.42 0.19 2.00
C PHE A 80 -7.27 0.47 3.50
N VAL A 81 -7.84 1.58 4.00
CA VAL A 81 -7.87 1.86 5.44
C VAL A 81 -8.66 0.79 6.18
N GLU A 82 -9.84 0.44 5.68
CA GLU A 82 -10.72 -0.58 6.27
C GLU A 82 -10.07 -1.98 6.24
N LEU A 83 -9.25 -2.29 5.22
CA LEU A 83 -8.46 -3.53 5.18
C LEU A 83 -7.56 -3.70 6.42
N THR A 84 -7.04 -2.60 6.98
CA THR A 84 -6.21 -2.63 8.20
C THR A 84 -6.98 -2.98 9.47
N ARG A 85 -8.32 -3.02 9.42
CA ARG A 85 -9.16 -3.54 10.51
C ARG A 85 -9.12 -5.06 10.59
N TYR A 86 -9.00 -5.70 9.43
CA TYR A 86 -9.09 -7.17 9.30
C TYR A 86 -7.72 -7.84 9.20
N LEU A 87 -6.71 -7.10 8.73
CA LEU A 87 -5.35 -7.62 8.54
C LEU A 87 -4.35 -6.77 9.33
N PRO A 88 -3.37 -7.41 10.02
CA PRO A 88 -2.33 -6.73 10.78
C PRO A 88 -1.24 -6.14 9.85
N ILE A 89 -1.64 -5.18 9.02
CA ILE A 89 -0.80 -4.52 8.03
C ILE A 89 -0.79 -3.00 8.26
N GLU A 90 0.26 -2.36 7.78
CA GLU A 90 0.33 -0.90 7.66
C GLU A 90 0.15 -0.52 6.18
N VAL A 91 -0.80 0.34 5.84
CA VAL A 91 -0.92 0.85 4.46
C VAL A 91 -0.21 2.19 4.33
N ARG A 92 0.53 2.36 3.23
CA ARG A 92 1.22 3.58 2.81
C ARG A 92 0.64 4.06 1.51
N PHE A 93 -0.11 5.14 1.55
CA PHE A 93 -0.49 5.86 0.34
C PHE A 93 0.67 6.72 -0.13
N ILE A 94 0.98 6.65 -1.42
CA ILE A 94 2.11 7.35 -2.03
C ILE A 94 1.55 8.22 -3.16
N GLU A 95 1.88 9.51 -3.16
CA GLU A 95 1.51 10.38 -4.28
C GLU A 95 2.12 9.88 -5.59
N TYR A 96 1.32 9.84 -6.66
CA TYR A 96 1.86 9.62 -8.00
C TYR A 96 2.83 10.76 -8.36
N MET A 97 4.11 10.42 -8.49
CA MET A 97 5.15 11.35 -8.90
C MET A 97 5.43 11.20 -10.40
N PRO A 98 5.26 12.25 -11.21
CA PRO A 98 5.70 12.24 -12.59
C PRO A 98 7.23 12.07 -12.67
N PHE A 99 7.69 11.27 -13.63
CA PHE A 99 9.12 11.16 -13.95
C PHE A 99 9.31 11.45 -15.43
N SER A 100 10.53 11.86 -15.81
CA SER A 100 10.85 12.39 -17.15
C SER A 100 10.44 11.50 -18.34
N GLY A 101 10.21 10.20 -18.12
CA GLY A 101 9.74 9.26 -19.14
C GLY A 101 8.23 9.12 -19.30
N ASN A 102 7.39 9.76 -18.48
CA ASN A 102 5.92 9.66 -18.52
C ASN A 102 5.20 10.97 -18.90
N ASN A 103 5.90 11.88 -19.59
CA ASN A 103 5.38 13.19 -20.03
C ASN A 103 4.86 14.10 -18.90
N TRP A 104 5.30 13.89 -17.66
CA TRP A 104 4.88 14.73 -16.52
C TRP A 104 3.36 14.93 -16.45
N GLU A 105 2.60 13.83 -16.45
CA GLU A 105 1.15 13.88 -16.32
C GLU A 105 0.71 14.30 -14.90
N LEU A 106 0.90 15.59 -14.58
CA LEU A 106 0.43 16.23 -13.34
C LEU A 106 -1.08 16.08 -13.15
N SER A 107 -1.84 15.84 -14.21
CA SER A 107 -3.27 15.52 -14.16
C SER A 107 -3.59 14.27 -13.35
N LYS A 108 -2.62 13.35 -13.20
CA LYS A 108 -2.75 12.13 -12.38
C LYS A 108 -2.32 12.33 -10.93
N LEU A 109 -1.73 13.47 -10.58
CA LEU A 109 -1.36 13.76 -9.19
C LEU A 109 -2.61 13.81 -8.31
N PHE A 110 -2.60 13.00 -7.25
CA PHE A 110 -3.56 13.09 -6.16
C PHE A 110 -2.79 13.34 -4.86
N SER A 111 -2.90 14.54 -4.33
CA SER A 111 -2.00 15.02 -3.28
C SER A 111 -2.30 14.41 -1.91
N TYR A 112 -1.30 14.41 -1.03
CA TYR A 112 -1.37 14.06 0.39
C TYR A 112 -2.54 14.75 1.07
N LYS A 113 -2.71 16.06 0.83
CA LYS A 113 -3.81 16.83 1.43
C LYS A 113 -5.18 16.33 0.98
N GLN A 114 -5.32 15.94 -0.29
CA GLN A 114 -6.57 15.37 -0.80
C GLN A 114 -6.82 13.98 -0.22
N MET A 115 -5.80 13.11 -0.18
CA MET A 115 -5.89 11.78 0.43
C MET A 115 -6.29 11.88 1.90
N LEU A 116 -5.61 12.73 2.67
CA LEU A 116 -5.87 12.94 4.09
C LEU A 116 -7.29 13.45 4.32
N ASN A 117 -7.76 14.40 3.52
CA ASN A 117 -9.12 14.93 3.64
C ASN A 117 -10.19 13.84 3.44
N ILE A 118 -10.05 13.00 2.42
CA ILE A 118 -10.98 11.88 2.18
C ILE A 118 -10.99 10.94 3.39
N ILE A 119 -9.81 10.56 3.88
CA ILE A 119 -9.70 9.58 4.95
C ILE A 119 -10.22 10.13 6.28
N GLN A 120 -9.90 11.38 6.62
CA GLN A 120 -10.37 12.02 7.85
C GLN A 120 -11.89 12.24 7.86
N ASN A 121 -12.50 12.50 6.70
CA ASN A 121 -13.96 12.61 6.60
C ASN A 121 -14.67 11.29 6.89
N SER A 122 -14.11 10.16 6.45
CA SER A 122 -14.67 8.84 6.72
C SER A 122 -14.27 8.26 8.07
N TYR A 123 -13.09 8.64 8.58
CA TYR A 123 -12.54 8.16 9.84
C TYR A 123 -11.99 9.33 10.69
N PRO A 124 -12.86 10.08 11.39
CA PRO A 124 -12.46 11.29 12.11
C PRO A 124 -11.46 11.07 13.25
N ASN A 125 -11.49 9.88 13.86
CA ASN A 125 -10.66 9.52 15.02
C ASN A 125 -9.34 8.83 14.65
N LEU A 126 -9.01 8.79 13.36
CA LEU A 126 -7.91 7.96 12.87
C LEU A 126 -6.58 8.71 13.07
N ILE A 127 -5.65 8.05 13.76
CA ILE A 127 -4.34 8.61 14.09
C ILE A 127 -3.35 8.28 12.97
N CYS A 128 -2.69 9.29 12.41
CA CYS A 128 -1.58 9.09 11.49
C CYS A 128 -0.36 8.60 12.28
N LEU A 129 0.19 7.44 11.92
CA LEU A 129 1.25 6.80 12.70
C LEU A 129 2.62 7.48 12.61
N ASN A 130 2.78 8.54 11.82
CA ASN A 130 4.03 9.29 11.73
C ASN A 130 3.81 10.74 11.25
N GLU A 131 3.89 11.71 12.16
CA GLU A 131 4.12 13.12 11.80
C GLU A 131 5.62 13.43 11.57
N LYS A 132 6.55 12.55 12.01
CA LYS A 132 7.98 12.87 12.12
C LYS A 132 8.89 12.37 10.98
N SER A 133 8.37 11.63 10.01
CA SER A 133 9.17 11.30 8.82
C SER A 133 9.05 12.41 7.78
N PHE A 134 10.17 13.02 7.41
CA PHE A 134 10.34 14.03 6.34
C PHE A 134 9.85 13.61 4.93
N ASP A 135 9.08 12.53 4.84
CA ASP A 135 8.58 11.94 3.61
C ASP A 135 7.13 12.39 3.43
N VAL A 136 6.96 13.65 2.98
CA VAL A 136 5.67 14.36 2.75
C VAL A 136 4.70 13.64 1.80
N THR A 137 5.13 12.53 1.21
CA THR A 137 4.37 11.76 0.22
C THR A 137 3.59 10.59 0.81
N LYS A 138 3.65 10.35 2.13
CA LYS A 138 3.21 9.08 2.73
C LYS A 138 2.28 9.22 3.92
N VAL A 139 1.10 8.60 3.82
CA VAL A 139 0.17 8.45 4.96
C VAL A 139 0.18 7.01 5.45
N LEU A 140 0.39 6.81 6.76
CA LEU A 140 0.45 5.51 7.41
C LEU A 140 -0.76 5.30 8.31
N PHE A 141 -1.47 4.17 8.11
CA PHE A 141 -2.65 3.84 8.88
C PHE A 141 -2.62 2.39 9.39
N ASN A 142 -3.10 2.20 10.62
CA ASN A 142 -3.37 0.90 11.23
C ASN A 142 -4.50 1.04 12.25
N LEU A 143 -5.62 0.37 12.02
CA LEU A 143 -6.78 0.39 12.92
C LEU A 143 -6.62 -0.54 14.14
N HIS A 144 -5.59 -1.40 14.20
CA HIS A 144 -5.32 -2.25 15.37
C HIS A 144 -4.69 -1.50 16.57
N GLN A 145 -4.48 -0.18 16.47
CA GLN A 145 -3.92 0.64 17.55
C GLN A 145 -4.91 1.69 18.11
N VAL A 146 -6.21 1.55 17.82
CA VAL A 146 -7.29 2.34 18.44
C VAL A 146 -8.02 1.50 19.49
#